data_AF-D7VL85-F1
#
_entry.id   AF-D7VL85-F1
#
_cell.length_a   1.000
_cell.length_b   1.000
_cell.length_c   1.000
_cell.angle_alpha   90.00
_cell.angle_beta   90.00
_cell.angle_gamma   90.00
#
_symmetry.space_group_name_H-M   'P 1'
#
loop_
_entity.id
_entity.type
_entity.pdbx_description
1 polymer ?
#
loop_
_entity_poly.entity_id
_entity_poly.type
_entity_poly.pdbx_seq_one_letter_code
_entity_poly.pdbx_strand_id
1 'polypeptide(L)'
;MKKLLILIILAIGLVIESVSAQDDNGNLIYPTNFNVNNDQLVNGRIKFDSAFGANSVGISGTCGMIVSGVYKNYVTKIIAQVVFIDKDGVVKHSAPSMEFYKSNFMVNGVMTQISIAKPFEFNVGRGSMSGGHLELRYKYEFDAAANIPNLTQSGWAPAVTHNKEWFIHNKKYETIDLARTVFTGPNFICTEGVYNIVNPGNLTLENSANIATLNKIADNSYKINRIGNSAGSVTLKAVFQGKTYTKDILVGIPSSLNILSNAGGNMQGGATYGFHLEENYPLTSISWNITGGIILSGQGTNNISVKVDPNPFQTYNNLGISLQYTSDCGNGSGNKTFYIAPSGGTSPIDPGEPL
;
A
#
# COMPACT_ATOMS: atom_id res chain seq x y z
N MET A 1 -41.49 -30.13 5.04
CA MET A 1 -41.06 -30.06 3.62
C MET A 1 -40.38 -28.74 3.18
N LYS A 2 -40.13 -27.74 4.05
CA LYS A 2 -39.43 -26.49 3.65
C LYS A 2 -37.92 -26.42 3.97
N LYS A 3 -37.36 -27.39 4.71
CA LYS A 3 -35.92 -27.42 5.08
C LYS A 3 -35.03 -28.24 4.14
N LEU A 4 -35.61 -29.03 3.24
CA LEU A 4 -34.85 -29.86 2.28
C LEU A 4 -34.52 -29.12 0.98
N LEU A 5 -35.20 -28.00 0.68
CA LEU A 5 -35.01 -27.24 -0.56
C LEU A 5 -33.82 -26.25 -0.48
N ILE A 6 -33.41 -25.86 0.73
CA ILE A 6 -32.30 -24.89 0.93
C ILE A 6 -30.93 -25.57 0.80
N LEU A 7 -30.85 -26.88 1.05
CA LEU A 7 -29.58 -27.62 0.89
C LEU A 7 -29.23 -27.89 -0.59
N ILE A 8 -30.23 -27.94 -1.47
CA ILE A 8 -30.02 -28.19 -2.91
C ILE A 8 -29.64 -26.89 -3.65
N ILE A 9 -30.06 -25.72 -3.14
CA ILE A 9 -29.71 -24.43 -3.75
C ILE A 9 -28.28 -23.97 -3.39
N LEU A 10 -27.72 -24.40 -2.25
CA LEU A 10 -26.30 -24.15 -1.94
C LEU A 10 -25.32 -25.04 -2.74
N ALA A 11 -25.80 -26.13 -3.33
CA ALA A 11 -24.97 -27.03 -4.14
C ALA A 11 -24.90 -26.66 -5.63
N ILE A 12 -25.68 -25.67 -6.09
CA ILE A 12 -25.82 -25.30 -7.52
C ILE A 12 -25.02 -24.02 -7.88
N GLY A 13 -24.35 -23.38 -6.91
CA GLY A 13 -23.51 -22.19 -7.14
C GLY A 13 -22.09 -22.47 -7.70
N LEU A 14 -21.79 -23.70 -8.09
CA LEU A 14 -20.54 -24.10 -8.74
C LEU A 14 -20.86 -24.66 -10.13
N VAL A 15 -21.44 -23.83 -10.99
CA VAL A 15 -21.38 -24.09 -12.43
C VAL A 15 -19.93 -23.83 -12.84
N ILE A 16 -19.13 -24.89 -12.77
CA ILE A 16 -17.82 -24.94 -13.40
C ILE A 16 -18.11 -24.91 -14.89
N GLU A 17 -18.02 -23.73 -15.52
CA GLU A 17 -17.81 -23.65 -16.97
C GLU A 17 -16.42 -24.23 -17.25
N SER A 18 -16.33 -25.56 -17.27
CA SER A 18 -15.12 -26.25 -17.69
C SER A 18 -15.03 -26.10 -19.20
N VAL A 19 -14.31 -25.09 -19.67
CA VAL A 19 -13.74 -25.11 -21.02
C VAL A 19 -12.71 -26.24 -21.02
N SER A 20 -13.17 -27.46 -21.29
CA SER A 20 -12.30 -28.62 -21.43
C SER A 20 -11.65 -28.54 -22.80
N ALA A 21 -10.33 -28.48 -22.83
CA ALA A 21 -9.58 -28.93 -24.00
C ALA A 21 -9.82 -30.45 -24.12
N GLN A 22 -10.91 -30.83 -24.79
CA GLN A 22 -11.07 -32.20 -25.26
C GLN A 22 -10.13 -32.37 -26.44
N ASP A 23 -9.20 -33.32 -26.33
CA ASP A 23 -8.80 -34.01 -27.54
C ASP A 23 -9.95 -34.92 -27.99
N ASP A 24 -10.02 -35.22 -29.27
CA ASP A 24 -11.15 -35.93 -29.90
C ASP A 24 -11.38 -37.35 -29.36
N ASN A 25 -10.59 -37.83 -28.39
CA ASN A 25 -10.57 -39.20 -27.89
C ASN A 25 -10.90 -39.34 -26.39
N GLY A 26 -11.35 -38.27 -25.72
CA GLY A 26 -11.76 -38.34 -24.31
C GLY A 26 -10.60 -38.43 -23.32
N ASN A 27 -9.38 -38.13 -23.75
CA ASN A 27 -8.22 -38.01 -22.88
C ASN A 27 -8.08 -36.56 -22.45
N LEU A 28 -8.13 -36.30 -21.14
CA LEU A 28 -8.22 -34.93 -20.64
C LEU A 28 -7.19 -34.72 -19.55
N ILE A 29 -6.43 -33.64 -19.68
CA ILE A 29 -5.66 -33.05 -18.60
C ILE A 29 -6.17 -31.62 -18.41
N TYR A 30 -6.80 -31.35 -17.27
CA TYR A 30 -7.40 -30.04 -17.00
C TYR A 30 -7.44 -29.78 -15.49
N PRO A 31 -7.49 -28.52 -15.05
CA PRO A 31 -7.56 -28.20 -13.64
C PRO A 31 -8.92 -28.52 -13.02
N THR A 32 -8.94 -28.99 -11.77
CA THR A 32 -10.16 -29.33 -11.03
C THR A 32 -10.61 -28.29 -10.00
N ASN A 33 -9.67 -27.55 -9.44
CA ASN A 33 -9.93 -26.70 -8.28
C ASN A 33 -9.02 -25.47 -8.27
N PHE A 34 -8.96 -24.76 -9.41
CA PHE A 34 -8.31 -23.45 -9.49
C PHE A 34 -9.14 -22.40 -8.71
N ASN A 35 -8.78 -22.24 -7.44
CA ASN A 35 -9.47 -21.42 -6.45
C ASN A 35 -8.52 -20.38 -5.90
N VAL A 36 -8.97 -19.12 -5.87
CA VAL A 36 -8.31 -18.03 -5.13
C VAL A 36 -8.94 -17.98 -3.73
N ASN A 37 -8.15 -17.65 -2.71
CA ASN A 37 -8.66 -17.57 -1.35
C ASN A 37 -9.77 -16.50 -1.23
N ASN A 38 -10.85 -16.83 -0.51
CA ASN A 38 -12.07 -16.00 -0.46
C ASN A 38 -11.85 -14.62 0.15
N ASP A 39 -10.90 -14.47 1.08
CA ASP A 39 -10.53 -13.20 1.69
C ASP A 39 -9.87 -12.21 0.70
N GLN A 40 -9.36 -12.74 -0.42
CA GLN A 40 -8.81 -11.96 -1.52
C GLN A 40 -9.85 -11.67 -2.62
N LEU A 41 -11.08 -12.16 -2.48
CA LEU A 41 -12.16 -11.95 -3.43
C LEU A 41 -13.24 -11.02 -2.87
N VAL A 42 -13.78 -10.15 -3.72
CA VAL A 42 -15.00 -9.37 -3.47
C VAL A 42 -15.92 -9.61 -4.66
N ASN A 43 -17.10 -10.19 -4.42
CA ASN A 43 -18.06 -10.55 -5.47
C ASN A 43 -17.45 -11.42 -6.59
N GLY A 44 -16.59 -12.39 -6.22
CA GLY A 44 -15.94 -13.31 -7.16
C GLY A 44 -14.77 -12.70 -7.96
N ARG A 45 -14.38 -11.46 -7.63
CA ARG A 45 -13.29 -10.73 -8.30
C ARG A 45 -12.16 -10.40 -7.34
N ILE A 46 -10.93 -10.31 -7.84
CA ILE A 46 -9.75 -10.12 -6.98
C ILE A 46 -9.73 -8.69 -6.43
N LYS A 47 -9.59 -8.61 -5.10
CA LYS A 47 -9.55 -7.36 -4.34
C LYS A 47 -8.16 -6.75 -4.41
N PHE A 48 -7.99 -5.70 -5.22
CA PHE A 48 -6.83 -4.83 -5.12
C PHE A 48 -7.10 -3.74 -4.08
N ASP A 49 -6.87 -4.04 -2.80
CA ASP A 49 -6.97 -3.02 -1.75
C ASP A 49 -5.69 -2.19 -1.74
N SER A 50 -5.77 -0.90 -2.12
CA SER A 50 -4.65 0.05 -2.10
C SER A 50 -4.45 0.75 -0.76
N ALA A 51 -5.20 0.39 0.30
CA ALA A 51 -5.22 1.13 1.57
C ALA A 51 -4.22 0.64 2.63
N PHE A 52 -3.71 -0.59 2.54
CA PHE A 52 -2.68 -1.08 3.47
C PHE A 52 -1.30 -0.73 2.93
N GLY A 53 -0.40 -0.11 3.70
CA GLY A 53 0.92 0.36 3.28
C GLY A 53 1.91 -0.69 2.73
N ALA A 54 1.47 -1.91 2.42
CA ALA A 54 2.25 -2.91 1.71
C ALA A 54 2.26 -2.61 0.20
N ASN A 55 3.45 -2.63 -0.41
CA ASN A 55 3.67 -2.31 -1.83
C ASN A 55 3.13 -3.35 -2.82
N SER A 56 2.52 -4.43 -2.34
CA SER A 56 2.00 -5.53 -3.13
C SER A 56 0.67 -6.07 -2.62
N VAL A 57 -0.12 -6.66 -3.51
CA VAL A 57 -1.25 -7.52 -3.16
C VAL A 57 -0.78 -8.96 -3.28
N GLY A 58 -0.78 -9.70 -2.17
CA GLY A 58 -0.58 -11.15 -2.17
C GLY A 58 -1.83 -11.82 -2.73
N ILE A 59 -1.67 -12.60 -3.80
CA ILE A 59 -2.71 -13.49 -4.34
C ILE A 59 -2.28 -14.91 -4.03
N SER A 60 -3.15 -15.67 -3.39
CA SER A 60 -2.91 -17.07 -3.05
C SER A 60 -4.16 -17.92 -3.24
N GLY A 61 -3.94 -19.22 -3.37
CA GLY A 61 -5.01 -20.15 -3.67
C GLY A 61 -4.51 -21.58 -3.82
N THR A 62 -5.35 -22.43 -4.39
CA THR A 62 -5.00 -23.81 -4.69
C THR A 62 -5.26 -24.14 -6.15
N CYS A 63 -4.52 -25.08 -6.68
CA CYS A 63 -4.74 -25.67 -7.99
C CYS A 63 -4.45 -27.16 -7.93
N GLY A 64 -5.19 -27.93 -8.71
CA GLY A 64 -5.14 -29.38 -8.79
C GLY A 64 -5.64 -29.76 -10.18
N MET A 65 -5.29 -30.96 -10.59
CA MET A 65 -5.42 -31.40 -11.97
C MET A 65 -6.23 -32.69 -12.02
N ILE A 66 -6.99 -32.89 -13.08
CA ILE A 66 -7.49 -34.19 -13.50
C ILE A 66 -6.63 -34.71 -14.63
N VAL A 67 -6.39 -36.02 -14.63
CA VAL A 67 -5.89 -36.79 -15.76
C VAL A 67 -6.85 -37.94 -16.02
N SER A 68 -7.45 -37.99 -17.20
CA SER A 68 -8.40 -39.04 -17.62
C SER A 68 -7.92 -39.81 -18.85
N GLY A 69 -8.69 -40.82 -19.25
CA GLY A 69 -8.44 -41.59 -20.48
C GLY A 69 -7.14 -42.39 -20.47
N VAL A 70 -6.48 -42.50 -21.61
CA VAL A 70 -5.20 -43.20 -21.77
C VAL A 70 -4.05 -42.43 -21.09
N TYR A 71 -4.12 -41.10 -21.03
CA TYR A 71 -3.07 -40.26 -20.42
C TYR A 71 -2.81 -40.59 -18.96
N LYS A 72 -3.83 -41.04 -18.23
CA LYS A 72 -3.74 -41.41 -16.81
C LYS A 72 -2.62 -42.40 -16.49
N ASN A 73 -2.28 -43.27 -17.45
CA ASN A 73 -1.25 -44.30 -17.26
C ASN A 73 0.16 -43.78 -17.58
N TYR A 74 0.25 -42.76 -18.42
CA TYR A 74 1.48 -42.34 -19.07
C TYR A 74 1.98 -40.97 -18.60
N VAL A 75 1.14 -40.12 -18.02
CA VAL A 75 1.58 -38.83 -17.45
C VAL A 75 2.57 -39.09 -16.32
N THR A 76 3.76 -38.53 -16.46
CA THR A 76 4.83 -38.59 -15.45
C THR A 76 4.85 -37.31 -14.62
N LYS A 77 4.65 -36.15 -15.27
CA LYS A 77 4.71 -34.83 -14.66
C LYS A 77 3.78 -33.83 -15.36
N ILE A 78 3.15 -32.95 -14.59
CA ILE A 78 2.45 -31.77 -15.06
C ILE A 78 3.10 -30.56 -14.39
N ILE A 79 3.40 -29.52 -15.15
CA ILE A 79 3.84 -28.22 -14.62
C ILE A 79 2.71 -27.24 -14.88
N ALA A 80 2.21 -26.60 -13.82
CA ALA A 80 1.21 -25.55 -13.90
C ALA A 80 1.77 -24.25 -13.31
N GLN A 81 1.31 -23.12 -13.81
CA GLN A 81 1.74 -21.80 -13.39
C GLN A 81 0.55 -20.85 -13.46
N VAL A 82 0.32 -20.12 -12.37
CA VAL A 82 -0.69 -19.05 -12.33
C VAL A 82 -0.01 -17.76 -12.75
N VAL A 83 -0.55 -17.08 -13.75
CA VAL A 83 -0.07 -15.78 -14.21
C VAL A 83 -1.15 -14.73 -14.05
N PHE A 84 -0.73 -13.50 -13.77
CA PHE A 84 -1.60 -12.33 -13.84
C PHE A 84 -1.36 -11.60 -15.14
N ILE A 85 -2.43 -11.43 -15.91
CA ILE A 85 -2.45 -10.76 -17.20
C ILE A 85 -3.20 -9.44 -17.03
N ASP A 86 -2.60 -8.34 -17.42
CA ASP A 86 -3.26 -7.03 -17.37
C ASP A 86 -4.36 -6.90 -18.44
N LYS A 87 -5.05 -5.75 -18.44
CA LYS A 87 -6.10 -5.43 -19.43
C LYS A 87 -5.61 -5.42 -20.89
N ASP A 88 -4.30 -5.27 -21.10
CA ASP A 88 -3.66 -5.17 -22.42
C ASP A 88 -3.14 -6.55 -22.89
N GLY A 89 -3.38 -7.62 -22.13
CA GLY A 89 -2.97 -8.99 -22.46
C GLY A 89 -1.51 -9.31 -22.09
N VAL A 90 -0.84 -8.43 -21.32
CA VAL A 90 0.56 -8.60 -20.93
C VAL A 90 0.66 -9.30 -19.59
N VAL A 91 1.49 -10.34 -19.51
CA VAL A 91 1.83 -10.99 -18.24
C VAL A 91 2.66 -10.03 -17.39
N LYS A 92 2.12 -9.60 -16.24
CA LYS A 92 2.84 -8.73 -15.30
C LYS A 92 3.53 -9.50 -14.20
N HIS A 93 2.89 -10.57 -13.75
CA HIS A 93 3.36 -11.37 -12.63
C HIS A 93 3.06 -12.84 -12.84
N SER A 94 3.84 -13.69 -12.19
CA SER A 94 3.69 -15.12 -12.22
C SER A 94 3.99 -15.72 -10.86
N ALA A 95 3.17 -16.68 -10.44
CA ALA A 95 3.51 -17.57 -9.35
C ALA A 95 4.72 -18.46 -9.71
N PRO A 96 5.44 -18.97 -8.70
CA PRO A 96 6.29 -20.13 -8.88
C PRO A 96 5.49 -21.29 -9.50
N SER A 97 6.14 -22.07 -10.36
CA SER A 97 5.51 -23.22 -10.99
C SER A 97 5.13 -24.29 -9.96
N MET A 98 3.93 -24.84 -10.10
CA MET A 98 3.44 -26.00 -9.37
C MET A 98 3.72 -27.26 -10.20
N GLU A 99 4.39 -28.24 -9.60
CA GLU A 99 4.67 -29.51 -10.28
C GLU A 99 3.80 -30.63 -9.72
N PHE A 100 3.06 -31.35 -10.56
CA PHE A 100 2.28 -32.52 -10.18
C PHE A 100 2.92 -33.75 -10.80
N TYR A 101 3.50 -34.61 -9.97
CA TYR A 101 4.03 -35.88 -10.41
C TYR A 101 2.94 -36.95 -10.38
N LYS A 102 3.18 -38.07 -11.07
CA LYS A 102 2.30 -39.25 -11.02
C LYS A 102 1.89 -39.65 -9.59
N SER A 103 2.79 -39.56 -8.62
CA SER A 103 2.50 -39.84 -7.20
C SER A 103 1.44 -38.92 -6.59
N ASN A 104 1.26 -37.71 -7.11
CA ASN A 104 0.20 -36.79 -6.67
C ASN A 104 -1.20 -37.20 -7.11
N PHE A 105 -1.31 -38.20 -7.99
CA PHE A 105 -2.55 -38.82 -8.43
C PHE A 105 -2.74 -40.22 -7.82
N MET A 106 -1.95 -40.60 -6.82
CA MET A 106 -2.04 -41.92 -6.18
C MET A 106 -2.66 -41.78 -4.79
N VAL A 107 -3.74 -42.51 -4.52
CA VAL A 107 -4.31 -42.67 -3.19
C VAL A 107 -4.26 -44.15 -2.83
N ASN A 108 -3.54 -44.50 -1.77
CA ASN A 108 -3.34 -45.89 -1.31
C ASN A 108 -2.83 -46.82 -2.43
N GLY A 109 -1.92 -46.33 -3.28
CA GLY A 109 -1.38 -47.10 -4.40
C GLY A 109 -2.30 -47.23 -5.61
N VAL A 110 -3.48 -46.58 -5.59
CA VAL A 110 -4.42 -46.56 -6.71
C VAL A 110 -4.40 -45.20 -7.38
N MET A 111 -4.31 -45.18 -8.72
CA MET A 111 -4.34 -43.97 -9.53
C MET A 111 -5.74 -43.34 -9.48
N THR A 112 -5.91 -42.29 -8.68
CA THR A 112 -7.08 -41.43 -8.65
C THR A 112 -6.89 -40.37 -9.72
N GLN A 113 -7.79 -40.30 -10.69
CA GLN A 113 -7.73 -39.34 -11.80
C GLN A 113 -7.59 -37.87 -11.36
N ILE A 114 -7.71 -37.55 -10.07
CA ILE A 114 -7.64 -36.23 -9.47
C ILE A 114 -6.33 -36.11 -8.66
N SER A 115 -5.61 -35.01 -8.83
CA SER A 115 -4.41 -34.72 -8.05
C SER A 115 -4.74 -34.17 -6.67
N ILE A 116 -3.79 -34.31 -5.74
CA ILE A 116 -3.76 -33.47 -4.53
C ILE A 116 -3.59 -32.01 -4.95
N ALA A 117 -4.37 -31.11 -4.34
CA ALA A 117 -4.28 -29.68 -4.59
C ALA A 117 -2.95 -29.11 -4.07
N LYS A 118 -2.29 -28.26 -4.86
CA LYS A 118 -1.08 -27.54 -4.49
C LYS A 118 -1.38 -26.05 -4.33
N PRO A 119 -0.77 -25.38 -3.33
CA PRO A 119 -0.94 -23.96 -3.15
C PRO A 119 -0.13 -23.18 -4.19
N PHE A 120 -0.60 -21.97 -4.52
CA PHE A 120 0.20 -20.95 -5.21
C PHE A 120 0.11 -19.64 -4.46
N GLU A 121 1.16 -18.82 -4.57
CA GLU A 121 1.18 -17.46 -4.05
C GLU A 121 2.09 -16.58 -4.91
N PHE A 122 1.68 -15.33 -5.15
CA PHE A 122 2.54 -14.29 -5.69
C PHE A 122 2.07 -12.89 -5.33
N ASN A 123 3.00 -11.94 -5.40
CA ASN A 123 2.78 -10.54 -5.10
C ASN A 123 2.65 -9.74 -6.38
N VAL A 124 1.56 -8.97 -6.51
CA VAL A 124 1.31 -8.08 -7.64
C VAL A 124 1.59 -6.64 -7.21
N GLY A 125 2.52 -5.96 -7.88
CA GLY A 125 2.95 -4.61 -7.50
C GLY A 125 1.90 -3.55 -7.83
N ARG A 126 1.66 -2.58 -6.95
CA ARG A 126 0.55 -1.60 -7.09
C ARG A 126 0.69 -0.57 -8.21
N GLY A 127 1.76 -0.60 -9.00
CA GLY A 127 1.99 0.33 -10.09
C GLY A 127 1.02 0.06 -11.25
N SER A 128 0.03 0.94 -11.41
CA SER A 128 -0.77 1.14 -12.64
C SER A 128 -1.71 0.03 -13.14
N MET A 129 -1.98 -1.01 -12.35
CA MET A 129 -2.91 -2.06 -12.80
C MET A 129 -4.37 -1.63 -12.61
N SER A 130 -4.97 -1.12 -13.69
CA SER A 130 -6.43 -1.05 -13.83
C SER A 130 -6.88 -2.24 -14.67
N GLY A 131 -7.66 -3.15 -14.10
CA GLY A 131 -8.12 -4.34 -14.81
C GLY A 131 -7.08 -5.45 -14.95
N GLY A 132 -7.53 -6.64 -15.34
CA GLY A 132 -6.71 -7.83 -15.55
C GLY A 132 -7.44 -9.11 -15.17
N HIS A 133 -6.81 -10.26 -15.42
CA HIS A 133 -7.31 -11.54 -14.97
C HIS A 133 -6.19 -12.52 -14.61
N LEU A 134 -6.51 -13.48 -13.75
CA LEU A 134 -5.66 -14.65 -13.58
C LEU A 134 -5.89 -15.66 -14.69
N GLU A 135 -4.79 -16.25 -15.15
CA GLU A 135 -4.78 -17.34 -16.09
C GLU A 135 -3.95 -18.47 -15.50
N LEU A 136 -4.46 -19.70 -15.58
CA LEU A 136 -3.68 -20.90 -15.26
C LEU A 136 -3.12 -21.46 -16.57
N ARG A 137 -1.80 -21.47 -16.66
CA ARG A 137 -1.04 -22.11 -17.74
C ARG A 137 -0.54 -23.46 -17.26
N TYR A 138 -0.64 -24.50 -18.08
CA TYR A 138 -0.04 -25.78 -17.75
C TYR A 138 0.52 -26.51 -18.96
N LYS A 139 1.45 -27.43 -18.71
CA LYS A 139 2.02 -28.36 -19.69
C LYS A 139 2.32 -29.69 -19.01
N TYR A 140 2.43 -30.75 -19.78
CA TYR A 140 2.59 -32.09 -19.23
C TYR A 140 3.56 -32.94 -20.03
N GLU A 141 4.22 -33.82 -19.28
CA GLU A 141 5.25 -34.76 -19.70
C GLU A 141 4.70 -36.18 -19.55
N PHE A 142 4.97 -36.99 -20.56
CA PHE A 142 4.62 -38.40 -20.58
C PHE A 142 5.86 -39.27 -20.52
N ASP A 143 5.66 -40.51 -20.10
CA ASP A 143 6.64 -41.57 -20.23
C ASP A 143 7.01 -41.76 -21.72
N ALA A 144 8.30 -41.77 -22.03
CA ALA A 144 8.79 -42.01 -23.37
C ALA A 144 8.33 -43.36 -23.94
N ALA A 145 8.03 -44.34 -23.09
CA ALA A 145 7.49 -45.65 -23.47
C ALA A 145 6.02 -45.60 -23.94
N ALA A 146 5.32 -44.48 -23.76
CA ALA A 146 3.90 -44.36 -24.06
C ALA A 146 3.57 -44.35 -25.56
N ASN A 147 4.57 -44.15 -26.43
CA ASN A 147 4.44 -44.08 -27.89
C ASN A 147 3.24 -43.22 -28.37
N ILE A 148 2.96 -42.14 -27.65
CA ILE A 148 1.84 -41.25 -27.95
C ILE A 148 2.22 -40.45 -29.21
N PRO A 149 1.37 -40.45 -30.26
CA PRO A 149 1.66 -39.70 -31.48
C PRO A 149 1.93 -38.21 -31.18
N ASN A 150 2.91 -37.66 -31.87
CA ASN A 150 3.30 -36.24 -31.84
C ASN A 150 4.04 -35.75 -30.58
N LEU A 151 4.42 -36.57 -29.59
CA LEU A 151 5.26 -36.09 -28.47
C LEU A 151 6.58 -35.48 -28.94
N THR A 152 7.06 -34.45 -28.23
CA THR A 152 8.43 -33.98 -28.43
C THR A 152 9.42 -35.07 -28.03
N GLN A 153 10.65 -35.02 -28.53
CA GLN A 153 11.72 -35.95 -28.16
C GLN A 153 12.03 -35.94 -26.65
N SER A 154 11.60 -34.90 -25.94
CA SER A 154 11.70 -34.73 -24.48
C SER A 154 10.46 -35.20 -23.71
N GLY A 155 9.49 -35.86 -24.35
CA GLY A 155 8.29 -36.41 -23.69
C GLY A 155 7.19 -35.40 -23.38
N TRP A 156 7.34 -34.13 -23.78
CA TRP A 156 6.32 -33.11 -23.59
C TRP A 156 5.25 -33.22 -24.67
N ALA A 157 4.01 -32.93 -24.29
CA ALA A 157 2.96 -32.70 -25.28
C ALA A 157 3.40 -31.61 -26.26
N PRO A 158 3.32 -31.87 -27.58
CA PRO A 158 3.83 -30.95 -28.58
C PRO A 158 3.01 -29.66 -28.60
N ALA A 159 3.69 -28.54 -28.86
CA ALA A 159 3.00 -27.30 -29.21
C ALA A 159 2.13 -27.47 -30.47
N VAL A 160 2.42 -28.47 -31.32
CA VAL A 160 1.81 -28.69 -32.64
C VAL A 160 0.36 -29.20 -32.58
N THR A 161 -0.07 -29.91 -31.53
CA THR A 161 -1.48 -30.32 -31.40
C THR A 161 -2.41 -29.18 -30.99
N HIS A 162 -1.88 -28.08 -30.44
CA HIS A 162 -2.69 -26.97 -29.89
C HIS A 162 -2.18 -25.55 -30.22
N ASN A 163 -1.17 -25.41 -31.09
CA ASN A 163 -0.48 -24.17 -31.46
C ASN A 163 0.07 -23.31 -30.29
N LYS A 164 0.31 -23.90 -29.11
CA LYS A 164 0.81 -23.19 -27.92
C LYS A 164 1.73 -24.09 -27.07
N GLU A 165 2.81 -23.53 -26.53
CA GLU A 165 3.72 -24.23 -25.58
C GLU A 165 3.06 -24.55 -24.23
N TRP A 166 1.96 -23.85 -23.91
CA TRP A 166 1.19 -24.01 -22.68
C TRP A 166 -0.30 -24.12 -23.01
N PHE A 167 -0.96 -25.08 -22.38
CA PHE A 167 -2.41 -25.14 -22.31
C PHE A 167 -2.92 -24.04 -21.39
N ILE A 168 -4.02 -23.40 -21.78
CA ILE A 168 -4.61 -22.27 -21.07
C ILE A 168 -5.98 -22.68 -20.54
N HIS A 169 -6.18 -22.57 -19.23
CA HIS A 169 -7.51 -22.71 -18.63
C HIS A 169 -8.13 -21.32 -18.40
N ASN A 170 -9.24 -21.06 -19.09
CA ASN A 170 -9.90 -19.75 -19.18
C ASN A 170 -10.80 -19.41 -17.97
N LYS A 171 -10.44 -19.77 -16.74
CA LYS A 171 -11.18 -19.27 -15.57
C LYS A 171 -10.65 -17.87 -15.22
N LYS A 172 -11.33 -16.86 -15.77
CA LYS A 172 -10.97 -15.44 -15.60
C LYS A 172 -11.47 -14.93 -14.26
N TYR A 173 -10.56 -14.74 -13.32
CA TYR A 173 -10.83 -13.89 -12.16
C TYR A 173 -10.52 -12.45 -12.55
N GLU A 174 -11.54 -11.71 -12.98
CA GLU A 174 -11.41 -10.29 -13.25
C GLU A 174 -11.04 -9.53 -11.96
N THR A 175 -10.26 -8.46 -12.09
CA THR A 175 -10.02 -7.54 -10.99
C THR A 175 -11.20 -6.57 -10.85
N ILE A 176 -11.60 -6.23 -9.62
CA ILE A 176 -12.39 -5.00 -9.40
C ILE A 176 -11.40 -3.97 -8.91
N ASP A 177 -11.22 -2.92 -9.71
CA ASP A 177 -10.77 -1.66 -9.13
C ASP A 177 -11.88 -1.19 -8.20
N LEU A 178 -11.67 -1.39 -6.89
CA LEU A 178 -12.62 -0.92 -5.90
C LEU A 178 -12.57 0.60 -5.96
N ALA A 179 -13.59 1.19 -6.60
CA ALA A 179 -13.78 2.62 -6.69
C ALA A 179 -13.37 3.28 -5.37
N ARG A 180 -12.26 4.01 -5.40
CA ARG A 180 -11.63 4.64 -4.24
C ARG A 180 -11.67 6.15 -4.41
N THR A 181 -11.74 6.86 -3.29
CA THR A 181 -11.48 8.29 -3.28
C THR A 181 -9.99 8.60 -3.46
N VAL A 182 -9.67 9.39 -4.48
CA VAL A 182 -8.31 9.90 -4.75
C VAL A 182 -8.36 11.42 -4.73
N PHE A 183 -7.53 12.05 -3.90
CA PHE A 183 -7.41 13.51 -3.80
C PHE A 183 -6.21 14.01 -4.60
N THR A 184 -6.45 14.79 -5.65
CA THR A 184 -5.41 15.47 -6.43
C THR A 184 -5.47 16.96 -6.15
N GLY A 185 -4.44 17.53 -5.53
CA GLY A 185 -4.36 18.94 -5.18
C GLY A 185 -3.20 19.22 -4.22
N PRO A 186 -2.89 20.50 -3.95
CA PRO A 186 -1.75 20.90 -3.13
C PRO A 186 -1.92 20.45 -1.66
N ASN A 187 -0.79 20.23 -0.98
CA ASN A 187 -0.77 20.00 0.48
C ASN A 187 -0.67 21.31 1.27
N PHE A 188 -0.44 22.43 0.59
CA PHE A 188 -0.27 23.76 1.17
C PHE A 188 -0.89 24.83 0.27
N ILE A 189 -1.66 25.75 0.85
CA ILE A 189 -2.31 26.84 0.10
C ILE A 189 -2.17 28.19 0.83
N CYS A 190 -1.91 29.28 0.12
CA CYS A 190 -1.84 30.62 0.72
C CYS A 190 -3.20 31.29 0.86
N THR A 191 -4.00 31.19 -0.19
CA THR A 191 -5.31 31.82 -0.30
C THR A 191 -6.35 30.81 -0.74
N GLU A 192 -6.03 30.03 -1.78
CA GLU A 192 -6.94 29.02 -2.31
C GLU A 192 -6.18 27.83 -2.92
N GLY A 193 -6.85 26.68 -2.99
CA GLY A 193 -6.39 25.53 -3.74
C GLY A 193 -7.54 24.75 -4.36
N VAL A 194 -7.30 24.20 -5.54
CA VAL A 194 -8.26 23.36 -6.27
C VAL A 194 -7.89 21.89 -6.10
N TYR A 195 -8.90 21.09 -5.79
CA TYR A 195 -8.80 19.67 -5.53
C TYR A 195 -9.72 18.91 -6.47
N ASN A 196 -9.14 18.02 -7.28
CA ASN A 196 -9.88 17.07 -8.08
C ASN A 196 -9.97 15.75 -7.32
N ILE A 197 -11.18 15.27 -7.10
CA ILE A 197 -11.50 14.16 -6.20
C ILE A 197 -12.26 13.11 -6.98
N VAL A 198 -11.59 12.00 -7.30
CA VAL A 198 -12.25 10.83 -7.92
C VAL A 198 -13.10 10.14 -6.85
N ASN A 199 -14.33 9.73 -7.15
CA ASN A 199 -15.26 9.09 -6.20
C ASN A 199 -15.39 9.85 -4.86
N PRO A 200 -15.84 11.12 -4.86
CA PRO A 200 -15.81 11.97 -3.68
C PRO A 200 -16.71 11.49 -2.53
N GLY A 201 -17.79 10.77 -2.84
CA GLY A 201 -18.79 10.39 -1.83
C GLY A 201 -19.33 11.62 -1.09
N ASN A 202 -19.53 11.51 0.23
CA ASN A 202 -19.82 12.65 1.09
C ASN A 202 -18.51 13.34 1.50
N LEU A 203 -18.37 14.64 1.22
CA LEU A 203 -17.16 15.42 1.52
C LEU A 203 -17.39 16.42 2.64
N THR A 204 -16.42 16.51 3.54
CA THR A 204 -16.38 17.50 4.62
C THR A 204 -14.96 18.03 4.79
N LEU A 205 -14.84 19.23 5.36
CA LEU A 205 -13.55 19.81 5.75
C LEU A 205 -13.51 19.94 7.27
N GLU A 206 -12.75 19.06 7.92
CA GLU A 206 -12.58 19.02 9.38
C GLU A 206 -11.52 20.03 9.83
N ASN A 207 -11.62 20.48 11.09
CA ASN A 207 -10.75 21.50 11.70
C ASN A 207 -10.70 22.83 10.92
N SER A 208 -11.76 23.15 10.16
CA SER A 208 -11.79 24.28 9.23
C SER A 208 -12.34 25.58 9.82
N ALA A 209 -12.91 25.53 11.03
CA ALA A 209 -13.57 26.66 11.67
C ALA A 209 -12.63 27.88 11.72
N ASN A 210 -13.09 28.99 11.13
CA ASN A 210 -12.34 30.25 10.98
C ASN A 210 -11.03 30.17 10.18
N ILE A 211 -10.65 29.02 9.63
CA ILE A 211 -9.41 28.82 8.86
C ILE A 211 -9.71 28.79 7.36
N ALA A 212 -10.65 27.94 6.94
CA ALA A 212 -10.94 27.71 5.53
C ALA A 212 -12.40 27.30 5.28
N THR A 213 -12.85 27.45 4.05
CA THR A 213 -14.14 26.95 3.55
C THR A 213 -13.91 25.98 2.40
N LEU A 214 -14.80 25.00 2.27
CA LEU A 214 -14.83 24.06 1.14
C LEU A 214 -16.02 24.37 0.25
N ASN A 215 -15.77 24.64 -1.03
CA ASN A 215 -16.80 24.96 -2.03
C ASN A 215 -16.69 24.00 -3.21
N LYS A 216 -17.80 23.41 -3.66
CA LYS A 216 -17.83 22.67 -4.93
C LYS A 216 -17.79 23.66 -6.08
N ILE A 217 -16.90 23.45 -7.05
CA ILE A 217 -16.76 24.34 -8.23
C ILE A 217 -17.13 23.64 -9.55
N ALA A 218 -16.95 22.33 -9.63
CA ALA A 218 -17.41 21.51 -10.75
C ALA A 218 -17.62 20.07 -10.27
N ASP A 219 -18.01 19.17 -11.17
CA ASP A 219 -18.08 17.75 -10.83
C ASP A 219 -16.69 17.22 -10.49
N ASN A 220 -16.62 16.59 -9.31
CA ASN A 220 -15.37 16.10 -8.74
C ASN A 220 -14.30 17.18 -8.49
N SER A 221 -14.61 18.48 -8.64
CA SER A 221 -13.65 19.57 -8.36
C SER A 221 -14.16 20.46 -7.23
N TYR A 222 -13.29 20.65 -6.25
CA TYR A 222 -13.56 21.40 -5.03
C TYR A 222 -12.48 22.44 -4.81
N LYS A 223 -12.89 23.59 -4.29
CA LYS A 223 -12.00 24.70 -3.96
C LYS A 223 -12.01 24.90 -2.46
N ILE A 224 -10.82 24.88 -1.87
CA ILE A 224 -10.63 25.28 -0.47
C ILE A 224 -10.14 26.72 -0.48
N ASN A 225 -10.87 27.61 0.20
CA ASN A 225 -10.53 29.03 0.32
C ASN A 225 -10.20 29.35 1.77
N ARG A 226 -9.08 30.04 2.01
CA ARG A 226 -8.72 30.60 3.31
C ARG A 226 -9.71 31.68 3.74
N ILE A 227 -10.02 31.73 5.02
CA ILE A 227 -10.85 32.78 5.63
C ILE A 227 -9.91 33.87 6.18
N GLY A 228 -9.94 35.06 5.58
CA GLY A 228 -9.11 36.19 6.01
C GLY A 228 -7.61 35.84 6.07
N ASN A 229 -6.97 36.17 7.20
CA ASN A 229 -5.55 35.91 7.45
C ASN A 229 -5.31 34.71 8.38
N SER A 230 -6.32 33.87 8.64
CA SER A 230 -6.18 32.71 9.53
C SER A 230 -5.22 31.66 8.95
N ALA A 231 -4.52 30.91 9.80
CA ALA A 231 -3.65 29.84 9.36
C ALA A 231 -3.82 28.59 10.23
N GLY A 232 -3.54 27.42 9.67
CA GLY A 232 -3.55 26.15 10.39
C GLY A 232 -3.73 24.94 9.49
N SER A 233 -3.78 23.76 10.12
CA SER A 233 -4.01 22.48 9.44
C SER A 233 -5.50 22.14 9.37
N VAL A 234 -5.97 21.76 8.17
CA VAL A 234 -7.34 21.27 7.93
C VAL A 234 -7.30 19.89 7.29
N THR A 235 -8.33 19.09 7.50
CA THR A 235 -8.42 17.73 6.93
C THR A 235 -9.59 17.64 5.96
N LEU A 236 -9.29 17.42 4.68
CA LEU A 236 -10.29 17.13 3.66
C LEU A 236 -10.68 15.65 3.76
N LYS A 237 -11.94 15.38 4.11
CA LYS A 237 -12.45 14.05 4.38
C LYS A 237 -13.54 13.67 3.39
N ALA A 238 -13.41 12.49 2.80
CA ALA A 238 -14.39 11.88 1.90
C ALA A 238 -14.90 10.56 2.49
N VAL A 239 -16.21 10.34 2.43
CA VAL A 239 -16.86 9.08 2.79
C VAL A 239 -17.53 8.49 1.56
N PHE A 240 -16.92 7.44 1.00
CA PHE A 240 -17.40 6.75 -0.21
C PHE A 240 -17.62 5.27 0.11
N GLN A 241 -18.84 4.77 -0.16
CA GLN A 241 -19.24 3.38 0.13
C GLN A 241 -18.94 2.93 1.58
N GLY A 242 -19.16 3.81 2.56
CA GLY A 242 -18.92 3.54 3.98
C GLY A 242 -17.44 3.56 4.40
N LYS A 243 -16.50 3.78 3.48
CA LYS A 243 -15.07 3.95 3.78
C LYS A 243 -14.70 5.43 3.86
N THR A 244 -13.80 5.75 4.78
CA THR A 244 -13.29 7.12 4.99
C THR A 244 -11.91 7.29 4.37
N TYR A 245 -11.71 8.39 3.65
CA TYR A 245 -10.44 8.80 3.07
C TYR A 245 -10.15 10.25 3.48
N THR A 246 -8.90 10.55 3.82
CA THR A 246 -8.51 11.89 4.30
C THR A 246 -7.29 12.43 3.55
N LYS A 247 -7.16 13.75 3.52
CA LYS A 247 -5.97 14.49 3.09
C LYS A 247 -5.78 15.71 3.98
N ASP A 248 -4.62 15.81 4.63
CA ASP A 248 -4.26 16.96 5.43
C ASP A 248 -3.69 18.08 4.55
N ILE A 249 -4.05 19.31 4.87
CA ILE A 249 -3.75 20.50 4.09
C ILE A 249 -3.38 21.62 5.06
N LEU A 250 -2.22 22.21 4.86
CA LEU A 250 -1.79 23.41 5.57
C LEU A 250 -2.35 24.65 4.84
N VAL A 251 -3.06 25.52 5.56
CA VAL A 251 -3.69 26.72 5.02
C VAL A 251 -3.03 27.96 5.61
N GLY A 252 -2.57 28.85 4.74
CA GLY A 252 -1.83 30.04 5.13
C GLY A 252 -0.52 29.72 5.84
N ILE A 253 0.15 30.75 6.35
CA ILE A 253 1.25 30.57 7.28
C ILE A 253 0.92 31.35 8.56
N PRO A 254 1.09 30.76 9.76
CA PRO A 254 0.85 31.50 10.99
C PRO A 254 1.90 32.61 11.12
N SER A 255 1.59 33.64 11.90
CA SER A 255 2.55 34.69 12.24
C SER A 255 3.65 34.19 13.19
N SER A 256 3.39 33.07 13.88
CA SER A 256 4.35 32.40 14.73
C SER A 256 4.29 30.89 14.61
N LEU A 257 5.45 30.25 14.60
CA LEU A 257 5.60 28.80 14.60
C LEU A 257 6.11 28.30 15.94
N ASN A 258 5.56 27.18 16.38
CA ASN A 258 6.00 26.50 17.59
C ASN A 258 7.33 25.79 17.36
N ILE A 259 8.25 26.01 18.28
CA ILE A 259 9.56 25.37 18.33
C ILE A 259 9.51 24.29 19.42
N LEU A 260 9.75 23.06 19.03
CA LEU A 260 9.79 21.89 19.90
C LEU A 260 11.24 21.47 20.15
N SER A 261 11.48 20.84 21.30
CA SER A 261 12.76 20.23 21.65
C SER A 261 12.62 18.72 21.65
N ASN A 262 13.68 18.02 21.24
CA ASN A 262 13.80 16.58 21.38
C ASN A 262 14.24 16.16 22.80
N ALA A 263 14.44 17.11 23.70
CA ALA A 263 14.78 16.83 25.09
C ALA A 263 13.58 16.17 25.80
N GLY A 264 13.73 14.92 26.23
CA GLY A 264 12.73 14.20 27.01
C GLY A 264 12.64 14.63 28.49
N GLY A 265 13.20 15.79 28.86
CA GLY A 265 13.30 16.25 30.25
C GLY A 265 14.00 17.61 30.37
N ASN A 266 14.41 17.96 31.60
CA ASN A 266 15.13 19.20 31.87
C ASN A 266 16.43 19.24 31.06
N MET A 267 16.64 20.33 30.34
CA MET A 267 17.86 20.54 29.58
C MET A 267 19.02 20.89 30.53
N GLN A 268 20.24 20.48 30.18
CA GLN A 268 21.43 20.69 30.99
C GLN A 268 22.44 21.56 30.24
N GLY A 269 23.15 22.41 30.99
CA GLY A 269 24.26 23.20 30.44
C GLY A 269 25.36 22.31 29.86
N GLY A 270 25.94 22.71 28.72
CA GLY A 270 27.02 21.99 28.04
C GLY A 270 26.60 20.82 27.15
N ALA A 271 25.34 20.37 27.24
CA ALA A 271 24.79 19.30 26.40
C ALA A 271 24.31 19.81 25.04
N THR A 272 24.10 18.87 24.10
CA THR A 272 23.60 19.16 22.75
C THR A 272 22.16 18.65 22.60
N TYR A 273 21.29 19.47 22.02
CA TYR A 273 19.88 19.16 21.81
C TYR A 273 19.43 19.49 20.40
N GLY A 274 18.49 18.70 19.89
CA GLY A 274 17.79 18.97 18.63
C GLY A 274 16.51 19.77 18.86
N PHE A 275 16.27 20.74 17.99
CA PHE A 275 15.04 21.53 17.94
C PHE A 275 14.43 21.47 16.56
N HIS A 276 13.10 21.52 16.49
CA HIS A 276 12.37 21.43 15.24
C HIS A 276 11.06 22.22 15.29
N LEU A 277 10.51 22.50 14.12
CA LEU A 277 9.17 23.09 13.99
C LEU A 277 8.11 22.01 14.16
N GLU A 278 7.04 22.31 14.90
CA GLU A 278 5.91 21.38 15.11
C GLU A 278 5.25 20.97 13.79
N GLU A 279 5.12 21.91 12.85
CA GLU A 279 4.50 21.69 11.54
C GLU A 279 5.52 21.92 10.41
N ASN A 280 5.47 21.06 9.39
CA ASN A 280 6.34 21.12 8.22
C ASN A 280 5.78 22.05 7.14
N TYR A 281 5.68 23.34 7.45
CA TYR A 281 5.37 24.35 6.44
C TYR A 281 6.44 24.37 5.34
N PRO A 282 6.08 24.58 4.07
CA PRO A 282 7.04 24.77 2.99
C PRO A 282 7.62 26.19 3.05
N LEU A 283 8.65 26.35 3.89
CA LEU A 283 9.37 27.60 4.08
C LEU A 283 10.43 27.76 2.98
N THR A 284 10.56 28.98 2.45
CA THR A 284 11.57 29.33 1.43
C THR A 284 12.85 29.86 2.06
N SER A 285 12.77 30.45 3.26
CA SER A 285 13.94 30.83 4.04
C SER A 285 13.66 30.68 5.54
N ILE A 286 14.70 30.32 6.29
CA ILE A 286 14.66 30.06 7.72
C ILE A 286 15.94 30.60 8.34
N SER A 287 15.83 31.42 9.37
CA SER A 287 16.98 31.93 10.13
C SER A 287 16.74 31.72 11.62
N TRP A 288 17.55 30.86 12.21
CA TRP A 288 17.54 30.62 13.65
C TRP A 288 18.55 31.54 14.35
N ASN A 289 18.20 31.98 15.56
CA ASN A 289 19.07 32.73 16.43
C ASN A 289 18.92 32.22 17.88
N ILE A 290 20.06 31.94 18.52
CA ILE A 290 20.16 31.32 19.83
C ILE A 290 20.81 32.28 20.82
N THR A 291 20.24 32.37 22.02
CA THR A 291 20.84 33.04 23.18
C THR A 291 21.05 32.00 24.28
N GLY A 292 22.27 31.90 24.81
CA GLY A 292 22.65 30.86 25.78
C GLY A 292 23.09 29.53 25.14
N GLY A 293 23.61 29.58 23.92
CA GLY A 293 24.15 28.42 23.23
C GLY A 293 24.62 28.77 21.83
N ILE A 294 25.07 27.75 21.11
CA ILE A 294 25.55 27.86 19.71
C ILE A 294 24.86 26.84 18.83
N ILE A 295 24.49 27.24 17.61
CA ILE A 295 24.00 26.33 16.58
C ILE A 295 25.20 25.54 16.04
N LEU A 296 25.15 24.23 16.15
CA LEU A 296 26.15 23.32 15.59
C LEU A 296 25.84 22.97 14.13
N SER A 297 24.56 22.79 13.80
CA SER A 297 24.11 22.41 12.46
C SER A 297 22.63 22.74 12.23
N GLY A 298 22.21 22.71 10.96
CA GLY A 298 20.79 22.82 10.58
C GLY A 298 20.30 24.24 10.28
N GLN A 299 21.17 25.25 10.27
CA GLN A 299 20.81 26.61 9.86
C GLN A 299 20.18 26.60 8.46
N GLY A 300 19.09 27.35 8.28
CA GLY A 300 18.34 27.34 7.02
C GLY A 300 17.36 26.17 6.85
N THR A 301 17.20 25.31 7.85
CA THR A 301 16.32 24.13 7.78
C THR A 301 15.29 24.11 8.92
N ASN A 302 14.27 23.25 8.83
CA ASN A 302 13.25 23.08 9.88
C ASN A 302 13.78 22.48 11.19
N ASN A 303 15.05 22.06 11.23
CA ASN A 303 15.66 21.39 12.38
C ASN A 303 17.04 21.99 12.65
N ILE A 304 17.37 22.25 13.91
CA ILE A 304 18.72 22.67 14.32
C ILE A 304 19.25 21.78 15.44
N SER A 305 20.56 21.63 15.47
CA SER A 305 21.28 21.07 16.61
C SER A 305 22.00 22.20 17.34
N VAL A 306 21.79 22.32 18.64
CA VAL A 306 22.31 23.41 19.46
C VAL A 306 23.09 22.83 20.63
N LYS A 307 24.31 23.32 20.82
CA LYS A 307 25.07 23.12 22.06
C LYS A 307 24.71 24.22 23.03
N VAL A 308 24.15 23.84 24.17
CA VAL A 308 23.77 24.79 25.23
C VAL A 308 25.03 25.19 25.98
N ASP A 309 25.16 26.46 26.31
CA ASP A 309 26.30 26.93 27.11
C ASP A 309 26.28 26.26 28.48
N PRO A 310 27.44 26.00 29.12
CA PRO A 310 27.46 25.51 30.50
C PRO A 310 26.74 26.43 31.49
N ASN A 311 26.72 27.74 31.20
CA ASN A 311 26.04 28.78 31.98
C ASN A 311 25.32 29.76 31.03
N PRO A 312 24.15 29.39 30.48
CA PRO A 312 23.45 30.18 29.47
C PRO A 312 22.76 31.41 30.10
N PHE A 313 23.35 32.59 29.88
CA PHE A 313 22.92 33.92 30.31
C PHE A 313 22.49 34.10 31.80
N GLN A 314 23.24 34.96 32.49
CA GLN A 314 23.41 35.04 33.95
C GLN A 314 22.28 35.72 34.75
N THR A 315 21.10 35.10 34.84
CA THR A 315 20.17 35.34 35.98
C THR A 315 19.04 34.31 36.08
N TYR A 316 18.69 33.65 34.97
CA TYR A 316 17.53 32.74 34.90
C TYR A 316 17.82 31.35 34.31
N ASN A 317 19.07 31.05 33.94
CA ASN A 317 19.48 29.80 33.29
C ASN A 317 18.57 29.42 32.12
N ASN A 318 18.44 30.30 31.13
CA ASN A 318 17.49 30.13 30.04
C ASN A 318 18.21 30.05 28.69
N LEU A 319 17.78 29.10 27.86
CA LEU A 319 18.09 29.05 26.44
C LEU A 319 16.97 29.72 25.66
N GLY A 320 17.28 30.86 25.04
CA GLY A 320 16.37 31.55 24.14
C GLY A 320 16.57 31.08 22.70
N ILE A 321 15.50 30.65 22.05
CA ILE A 321 15.49 30.31 20.63
C ILE A 321 14.52 31.23 19.92
N SER A 322 15.03 31.94 18.92
CA SER A 322 14.25 32.77 18.03
C SER A 322 14.42 32.30 16.60
N LEU A 323 13.38 32.48 15.80
CA LEU A 323 13.28 32.05 14.43
C LEU A 323 12.65 33.18 13.62
N GLN A 324 13.19 33.45 12.44
CA GLN A 324 12.54 34.21 11.39
C GLN A 324 12.40 33.32 10.15
N TYR A 325 11.25 33.37 9.49
CA TYR A 325 11.02 32.59 8.28
C TYR A 325 10.25 33.37 7.22
N THR A 326 10.46 32.96 5.97
CA THR A 326 9.67 33.37 4.81
C THR A 326 9.09 32.14 4.13
N SER A 327 7.90 32.30 3.58
CA SER A 327 7.22 31.35 2.71
C SER A 327 6.55 32.09 1.57
N ASP A 328 6.01 31.35 0.60
CA ASP A 328 5.18 31.92 -0.46
C ASP A 328 3.91 32.62 0.09
N CYS A 329 3.49 32.27 1.31
CA CYS A 329 2.31 32.85 1.95
C CYS A 329 2.60 34.01 2.89
N GLY A 330 3.86 34.44 2.99
CA GLY A 330 4.30 35.54 3.84
C GLY A 330 5.42 35.17 4.81
N ASN A 331 5.68 36.09 5.73
CA ASN A 331 6.75 35.98 6.73
C ASN A 331 6.17 35.79 8.13
N GLY A 332 6.98 35.24 9.02
CA GLY A 332 6.66 35.18 10.45
C GLY A 332 7.87 34.92 11.32
N SER A 333 7.63 34.71 12.61
CA SER A 333 8.68 34.47 13.58
C SER A 333 8.25 33.54 14.71
N GLY A 334 9.13 32.65 15.14
CA GLY A 334 8.92 31.79 16.30
C GLY A 334 9.84 32.21 17.44
N ASN A 335 9.35 32.20 18.68
CA ASN A 335 10.20 32.38 19.85
C ASN A 335 9.84 31.34 20.91
N LYS A 336 10.86 30.72 21.51
CA LYS A 336 10.69 29.77 22.61
C LYS A 336 11.85 29.91 23.58
N THR A 337 11.53 29.87 24.86
CA THR A 337 12.53 29.85 25.93
C THR A 337 12.45 28.52 26.67
N PHE A 338 13.60 27.91 26.91
CA PHE A 338 13.72 26.67 27.68
C PHE A 338 14.53 26.95 28.93
N TYR A 339 14.07 26.41 30.07
CA TYR A 339 14.85 26.44 31.31
C TYR A 339 15.95 25.38 31.25
N ILE A 340 17.15 25.78 31.67
CA ILE A 340 18.35 24.95 31.72
C ILE A 340 18.67 24.66 33.19
N ALA A 341 18.70 23.39 33.55
CA ALA A 341 19.17 22.98 34.86
C ALA A 341 20.68 23.25 34.96
N PRO A 342 21.15 23.85 36.08
CA PRO A 342 22.57 24.06 36.32
C PRO A 342 23.29 22.69 36.32
N SER A 343 24.37 22.60 35.57
CA SER A 343 25.21 21.40 35.53
C SER A 343 26.01 21.30 36.83
N GLY A 344 25.60 20.42 37.76
CA GLY A 344 26.49 19.97 38.86
C GLY A 344 26.12 20.28 40.31
N GLY A 345 24.87 20.60 40.66
CA GLY A 345 24.47 20.68 42.07
C GLY A 345 23.08 21.26 42.28
N THR A 346 22.35 20.77 43.29
CA THR A 346 20.95 21.12 43.62
C THR A 346 20.74 22.53 44.17
N SER A 347 21.66 23.48 43.97
CA SER A 347 21.47 24.86 44.41
C SER A 347 21.88 25.87 43.33
N PRO A 348 21.05 26.90 43.06
CA PRO A 348 21.50 28.07 42.33
C PRO A 348 22.69 28.68 43.08
N ILE A 349 23.77 29.01 42.35
CA ILE A 349 24.87 29.80 42.90
C ILE A 349 24.29 31.17 43.24
N ASP A 350 24.34 31.51 44.52
CA ASP A 350 23.91 32.80 45.07
C ASP A 350 24.75 33.92 44.42
N PRO A 351 24.14 34.99 43.87
CA PRO A 351 24.87 36.11 43.26
C PRO A 351 25.81 36.87 44.22
N GLY A 352 25.87 36.49 45.49
CA GLY A 352 26.62 37.18 46.54
C GLY A 352 28.00 36.63 46.93
N GLU A 353 28.47 35.49 46.43
CA GLU A 353 29.79 34.98 46.82
C GLU A 353 30.92 35.46 45.87
N PRO A 354 31.96 36.17 46.39
CA PRO A 354 33.14 36.49 45.61
C PRO A 354 34.05 35.27 45.42
N LEU A 355 34.64 35.18 44.22
CA LEU A 355 35.53 34.09 43.76
C LEU A 355 36.78 33.88 44.61
#